data_AF-A0AAV7F5C8-F1
#
_entry.id   AF-A0AAV7F5C8-F1
#
_cell.length_a   1.000
_cell.length_b   1.000
_cell.length_c   1.000
_cell.angle_alpha   90.00
_cell.angle_beta   90.00
_cell.angle_gamma   90.00
#
_symmetry.space_group_name_H-M   'P 1'
#
loop_
_entity.id
_entity.type
_entity.pdbx_description
1 polymer ?
#
loop_
_entity_poly.entity_id
_entity_poly.type
_entity_poly.pdbx_seq_one_letter_code
_entity_poly.pdbx_strand_id
1 'polypeptide(L)'
;MGLSITNFLVTLIIIGVPLLYQLQTVRSEASTATATGGQIVQQICNRAAESISSFDYDFCLTSLQSKGASADIKRLGIIATSSARSKAKDAGKKVDKLLSKSPDDLYVKTRLRDCKEMYSEAMDALKEAERAINSKNYMDGNEYLNAALDSIVTCEDSWQEEPGHVSPLPSDQNQHLEQLCQIGLSITSSLIAPVHLDHDTPDAKPLIMKE
;
A
#
# COMPACT_ATOMS: atom_id res chain seq x y z
N MET A 1 5.00 -73.72 -41.81
CA MET A 1 4.61 -72.30 -41.93
C MET A 1 4.24 -71.80 -40.55
N GLY A 2 5.18 -71.21 -39.82
CA GLY A 2 4.95 -70.68 -38.48
C GLY A 2 5.24 -69.18 -38.49
N LEU A 3 4.21 -68.34 -38.46
CA LEU A 3 4.34 -66.91 -38.21
C LEU A 3 4.53 -66.71 -36.70
N SER A 4 5.65 -66.08 -36.34
CA SER A 4 6.05 -65.83 -34.95
C SER A 4 5.16 -64.77 -34.28
N ILE A 5 4.66 -65.10 -33.09
CA ILE A 5 3.82 -64.29 -32.20
C ILE A 5 4.53 -62.98 -31.74
N THR A 6 5.83 -62.86 -32.01
CA THR A 6 6.65 -61.67 -31.70
C THR A 6 6.29 -60.42 -32.50
N ASN A 7 5.56 -60.54 -33.63
CA ASN A 7 5.25 -59.39 -34.50
C ASN A 7 3.92 -58.68 -34.22
N PHE A 8 3.04 -59.21 -33.35
CA PHE A 8 1.78 -58.54 -33.00
C PHE A 8 1.91 -57.61 -31.78
N LEU A 9 2.88 -57.87 -30.91
CA LEU A 9 3.14 -57.03 -29.73
C LEU A 9 3.94 -55.76 -30.08
N VAL A 10 4.76 -55.80 -31.14
CA VAL A 10 5.58 -54.65 -31.57
C VAL A 10 4.73 -53.55 -32.21
N THR A 11 3.62 -53.88 -32.88
CA THR A 11 2.73 -52.90 -33.52
C THR A 11 1.83 -52.15 -32.54
N LEU A 12 1.49 -52.72 -31.38
CA LEU A 12 0.68 -52.06 -30.36
C LEU A 12 1.45 -50.96 -29.60
N ILE A 13 2.78 -51.04 -29.53
CA ILE A 13 3.63 -50.04 -28.86
C ILE A 13 3.79 -48.77 -29.73
N ILE A 14 3.78 -48.89 -31.06
CA ILE A 14 4.05 -47.74 -31.96
C ILE A 14 2.85 -46.78 -32.08
N ILE A 15 1.61 -47.26 -31.87
CA ILE A 15 0.39 -46.43 -31.95
C ILE A 15 -0.03 -45.89 -30.56
N GLY A 16 0.41 -46.52 -29.46
CA GLY A 16 0.07 -46.10 -28.09
C GLY A 16 0.95 -44.99 -27.51
N VAL A 17 2.21 -44.87 -27.95
CA VAL A 17 3.14 -43.83 -27.46
C VAL A 17 2.80 -42.42 -27.98
N PRO A 18 2.29 -42.21 -29.21
CA PRO A 18 1.91 -40.87 -29.68
C PRO A 18 0.76 -40.22 -28.90
N LEU A 19 -0.15 -40.99 -28.30
CA LEU A 19 -1.26 -40.44 -27.50
C LEU A 19 -0.86 -40.06 -26.07
N LEU A 20 0.20 -40.66 -25.53
CA LEU A 20 0.76 -40.29 -24.22
C LEU A 20 1.86 -39.23 -24.35
N TYR A 21 2.48 -39.09 -25.52
CA TYR A 21 3.44 -38.02 -25.78
C TYR A 21 2.79 -36.61 -25.77
N GLN A 22 1.47 -36.53 -26.00
CA GLN A 22 0.73 -35.26 -25.92
C GLN A 22 0.35 -34.84 -24.48
N LEU A 23 0.70 -35.63 -23.44
CA LEU A 23 0.46 -35.26 -22.04
C LEU A 23 1.65 -34.62 -21.33
N GLN A 24 2.79 -34.39 -22.02
CA GLN A 24 4.01 -33.88 -21.39
C GLN A 24 4.56 -32.55 -21.94
N THR A 25 3.74 -31.69 -22.57
CA THR A 25 4.21 -30.36 -22.98
C THR A 25 3.41 -29.17 -22.45
N VAL A 26 2.55 -29.34 -21.45
CA VAL A 26 2.34 -28.25 -20.47
C VAL A 26 3.50 -28.29 -19.49
N ARG A 27 4.72 -28.10 -20.00
CA ARG A 27 5.78 -27.53 -19.18
C ARG A 27 5.24 -26.14 -18.86
N SER A 28 4.66 -25.97 -17.68
CA SER A 28 4.56 -24.66 -17.08
C SER A 28 6.00 -24.16 -17.04
N GLU A 29 6.40 -23.42 -18.06
CA GLU A 29 7.42 -22.41 -17.87
C GLU A 29 6.84 -21.57 -16.74
N ALA A 30 7.31 -21.82 -15.52
CA ALA A 30 7.33 -20.80 -14.51
C ALA A 30 8.20 -19.70 -15.11
N SER A 31 7.57 -18.91 -15.98
CA SER A 31 8.09 -17.65 -16.43
C SER A 31 8.30 -16.92 -15.12
N THR A 32 9.56 -16.73 -14.74
CA THR A 32 9.89 -15.70 -13.77
C THR A 32 9.61 -14.39 -14.48
N ALA A 33 8.31 -14.11 -14.67
CA ALA A 33 7.79 -12.89 -15.21
C ALA A 33 8.24 -11.83 -14.22
N THR A 34 9.32 -11.15 -14.57
CA THR A 34 9.75 -9.97 -13.83
C THR A 34 8.60 -8.99 -13.99
N ALA A 35 7.81 -8.82 -12.94
CA ALA A 35 6.68 -7.93 -12.96
C ALA A 35 7.18 -6.55 -13.42
N THR A 36 6.60 -6.04 -14.50
CA THR A 36 6.87 -4.68 -14.96
C THR A 36 6.54 -3.71 -13.82
N GLY A 37 7.19 -2.55 -13.73
CA GLY A 37 6.88 -1.62 -12.65
C GLY A 37 5.41 -1.16 -12.63
N GLY A 38 4.72 -1.19 -13.78
CA GLY A 38 3.27 -1.00 -13.84
C GLY A 38 2.48 -2.07 -13.08
N GLN A 39 2.86 -3.34 -13.21
CA GLN A 39 2.25 -4.45 -12.47
C GLN A 39 2.53 -4.36 -10.95
N ILE A 40 3.74 -3.93 -10.58
CA ILE A 40 4.09 -3.71 -9.16
C ILE A 40 3.23 -2.60 -8.55
N VAL A 41 3.06 -1.49 -9.26
CA VAL A 41 2.20 -0.38 -8.81
C VAL A 41 0.75 -0.83 -8.65
N GLN A 42 0.21 -1.59 -9.62
CA GLN A 42 -1.14 -2.15 -9.51
C GLN A 42 -1.31 -3.07 -8.30
N GLN A 43 -0.35 -3.97 -8.05
CA GLN A 43 -0.38 -4.87 -6.89
C GLN A 43 -0.36 -4.10 -5.56
N ILE A 44 0.47 -3.07 -5.46
CA ILE A 44 0.54 -2.21 -4.27
C ILE A 44 -0.78 -1.49 -4.05
N CYS A 45 -1.32 -0.85 -5.09
CA CYS A 45 -2.58 -0.12 -4.96
C CYS A 45 -3.75 -1.05 -4.64
N ASN A 46 -3.78 -2.27 -5.20
CA ASN A 46 -4.80 -3.27 -4.84
C ASN A 46 -4.72 -3.65 -3.35
N ARG A 47 -3.52 -3.94 -2.84
CA ARG A 47 -3.33 -4.29 -1.43
C ARG A 47 -3.68 -3.14 -0.48
N ALA A 48 -3.32 -1.92 -0.85
CA ALA A 48 -3.70 -0.74 -0.09
C ALA A 48 -5.24 -0.57 -0.08
N ALA A 49 -5.91 -0.80 -1.20
CA ALA A 49 -7.37 -0.79 -1.29
C ALA A 49 -8.06 -1.83 -0.39
N GLU A 50 -7.45 -2.99 -0.17
CA GLU A 50 -7.96 -4.01 0.76
C GLU A 50 -7.89 -3.55 2.23
N SER A 51 -6.95 -2.66 2.55
CA SER A 51 -6.66 -2.24 3.93
C SER A 51 -7.32 -0.92 4.33
N ILE A 52 -7.85 -0.15 3.36
CA ILE A 52 -8.26 1.24 3.54
C ILE A 52 -9.69 1.43 3.01
N SER A 53 -10.66 1.69 3.90
CA SER A 53 -12.09 1.77 3.55
C SER A 53 -12.47 2.94 2.63
N SER A 54 -11.65 3.99 2.59
CA SER A 54 -11.82 5.20 1.77
C SER A 54 -10.69 5.37 0.73
N PHE A 55 -10.11 4.27 0.26
CA PHE A 55 -8.97 4.29 -0.64
C PHE A 55 -9.31 4.83 -2.02
N ASP A 56 -8.53 5.79 -2.50
CA ASP A 56 -8.59 6.25 -3.88
C ASP A 56 -7.52 5.52 -4.71
N TYR A 57 -7.98 4.53 -5.47
CA TYR A 57 -7.14 3.71 -6.33
C TYR A 57 -6.48 4.51 -7.46
N ASP A 58 -7.23 5.44 -8.06
CA ASP A 58 -6.75 6.26 -9.17
C ASP A 58 -5.72 7.27 -8.67
N PHE A 59 -5.92 7.81 -7.47
CA PHE A 59 -4.93 8.62 -6.77
C PHE A 59 -3.66 7.83 -6.45
N CYS A 60 -3.78 6.58 -6.00
CA CYS A 60 -2.62 5.71 -5.78
C CYS A 60 -1.83 5.47 -7.08
N LEU A 61 -2.52 5.09 -8.16
CA LEU A 61 -1.89 4.89 -9.46
C LEU A 61 -1.18 6.17 -9.91
N THR A 62 -1.86 7.32 -9.88
CA THR A 62 -1.30 8.60 -10.34
C THR A 62 -0.09 9.02 -9.48
N SER A 63 -0.19 8.83 -8.16
CA SER A 63 0.87 9.18 -7.21
C SER A 63 2.14 8.33 -7.39
N LEU A 64 1.99 7.07 -7.83
CA LEU A 64 3.11 6.13 -7.99
C LEU A 64 3.62 6.02 -9.43
N GLN A 65 2.74 6.04 -10.44
CA GLN A 65 3.09 5.92 -11.86
C GLN A 65 3.91 7.10 -12.37
N SER A 66 3.64 8.31 -11.86
CA SER A 66 4.35 9.53 -12.25
C SER A 66 5.85 9.52 -11.90
N LYS A 67 6.33 8.56 -11.10
CA LYS A 67 7.71 8.51 -10.59
C LYS A 67 8.48 7.21 -10.85
N GLY A 68 7.98 6.32 -11.72
CA GLY A 68 8.83 5.38 -12.47
C GLY A 68 8.33 3.93 -12.55
N ALA A 69 8.11 3.46 -13.79
CA ALA A 69 7.81 2.07 -14.15
C ALA A 69 8.99 1.08 -13.91
N SER A 70 10.04 1.51 -13.19
CA SER A 70 11.24 0.73 -12.85
C SER A 70 11.66 0.90 -11.39
N ALA A 71 10.84 1.54 -10.55
CA ALA A 71 11.13 1.72 -9.13
C ALA A 71 10.96 0.39 -8.40
N ASP A 72 11.97 -0.02 -7.63
CA ASP A 72 11.78 -1.10 -6.65
C ASP A 72 10.73 -0.68 -5.61
N ILE A 73 10.10 -1.66 -4.95
CA ILE A 73 9.03 -1.44 -3.96
C ILE A 73 9.47 -0.42 -2.88
N LYS A 74 10.75 -0.45 -2.50
CA LYS A 74 11.33 0.50 -1.55
C LYS A 74 11.26 1.95 -2.05
N ARG A 75 11.65 2.21 -3.31
CA ARG A 75 11.56 3.55 -3.92
C ARG A 75 10.13 4.06 -3.97
N LEU A 76 9.15 3.19 -4.24
CA LEU A 76 7.73 3.54 -4.19
C LEU A 76 7.31 3.97 -2.77
N GLY A 77 7.79 3.27 -1.72
CA GLY A 77 7.55 3.65 -0.33
C GLY A 77 8.13 5.03 0.02
N ILE A 78 9.35 5.32 -0.44
CA ILE A 78 9.99 6.64 -0.27
C ILE A 78 9.19 7.72 -1.01
N ILE A 79 8.71 7.44 -2.22
CA ILE A 79 7.90 8.38 -3.01
C ILE A 79 6.59 8.72 -2.30
N ALA A 80 5.87 7.72 -1.80
CA ALA A 80 4.63 7.92 -1.06
C ALA A 80 4.87 8.75 0.20
N THR A 81 5.87 8.37 1.01
CA THR A 81 6.24 9.07 2.26
C THR A 81 6.65 10.53 2.00
N SER A 82 7.44 10.77 0.96
CA SER A 82 7.86 12.13 0.59
C SER A 82 6.71 12.98 0.09
N SER A 83 5.76 12.38 -0.63
CA SER A 83 4.55 13.06 -1.08
C SER A 83 3.66 13.42 0.11
N ALA A 84 3.48 12.50 1.07
CA ALA A 84 2.79 12.78 2.33
C ALA A 84 3.44 13.95 3.06
N ARG A 85 4.77 13.95 3.20
CA ARG A 85 5.49 15.03 3.91
C ARG A 85 5.28 16.39 3.25
N SER A 86 5.22 16.44 1.93
CA SER A 86 4.90 17.68 1.20
C SER A 86 3.47 18.15 1.49
N LYS A 87 2.50 17.23 1.57
CA LYS A 87 1.11 17.56 1.88
C LYS A 87 0.93 18.01 3.33
N ALA A 88 1.59 17.36 4.28
CA ALA A 88 1.61 17.79 5.69
C ALA A 88 2.18 19.21 5.83
N LYS A 89 3.24 19.53 5.07
CA LYS A 89 3.78 20.90 5.00
C LYS A 89 2.77 21.91 4.44
N ASP A 90 2.01 21.55 3.43
CA ASP A 90 1.00 22.44 2.86
C ASP A 90 -0.21 22.63 3.78
N ALA A 91 -0.62 21.58 4.50
CA ALA A 91 -1.62 21.66 5.58
C ALA A 91 -1.14 22.60 6.71
N GLY A 92 0.10 22.45 7.20
CA GLY A 92 0.68 23.35 8.20
C GLY A 92 0.70 24.82 7.75
N LYS A 93 1.08 25.11 6.50
CA LYS A 93 1.00 26.49 5.95
C LYS A 93 -0.43 27.01 5.90
N LYS A 94 -1.41 26.15 5.59
CA LYS A 94 -2.82 26.52 5.55
C LYS A 94 -3.32 26.85 6.95
N VAL A 95 -2.96 26.05 7.94
CA VAL A 95 -3.22 26.31 9.36
C VAL A 95 -2.62 27.66 9.79
N ASP A 96 -1.36 27.94 9.44
CA ASP A 96 -0.73 29.25 9.71
C ASP A 96 -1.51 30.41 9.08
N LYS A 97 -2.00 30.24 7.85
CA LYS A 97 -2.84 31.23 7.18
C LYS A 97 -4.19 31.42 7.84
N LEU A 98 -4.75 30.39 8.47
CA LEU A 98 -6.01 30.49 9.21
C LEU A 98 -5.78 31.19 10.55
N LEU A 99 -4.71 30.86 11.27
CA LEU A 99 -4.31 31.53 12.52
C LEU A 99 -4.02 33.02 12.32
N SER A 100 -3.39 33.40 11.20
CA SER A 100 -3.05 34.81 10.92
C SER A 100 -4.27 35.69 10.69
N LYS A 101 -5.42 35.11 10.34
CA LYS A 101 -6.70 35.83 10.26
C LYS A 101 -7.28 36.18 11.63
N SER A 102 -6.65 35.73 12.71
CA SER A 102 -7.09 35.98 14.09
C SER A 102 -8.55 35.57 14.31
N PRO A 103 -8.88 34.26 14.23
CA PRO A 103 -10.24 33.79 14.47
C PRO A 103 -10.74 34.24 15.84
N ASP A 104 -11.97 34.78 15.88
CA ASP A 104 -12.61 35.26 17.11
C ASP A 104 -13.01 34.09 18.02
N ASP A 105 -13.29 32.94 17.42
CA ASP A 105 -13.65 31.72 18.13
C ASP A 105 -12.41 31.09 18.79
N LEU A 106 -12.45 30.99 20.13
CA LEU A 106 -11.37 30.41 20.93
C LEU A 106 -11.17 28.91 20.69
N TYR A 107 -12.25 28.16 20.45
CA TYR A 107 -12.16 26.73 20.14
C TYR A 107 -11.46 26.55 18.80
N VAL A 108 -11.88 27.27 17.76
CA VAL A 108 -11.23 27.26 16.44
C VAL A 108 -9.75 27.63 16.56
N LYS A 109 -9.42 28.64 17.36
CA LYS A 109 -8.04 29.10 17.55
C LYS A 109 -7.16 28.07 18.25
N THR A 110 -7.69 27.37 19.25
CA THR A 110 -6.98 26.30 19.95
C THR A 110 -6.75 25.11 19.03
N ARG A 111 -7.79 24.61 18.35
CA ARG A 111 -7.67 23.49 17.42
C ARG A 111 -6.70 23.75 16.28
N LEU A 112 -6.68 24.96 15.73
CA LEU A 112 -5.69 25.33 14.74
C LEU A 112 -4.24 25.29 15.28
N ARG A 113 -4.00 25.60 16.55
CA ARG A 113 -2.65 25.47 17.13
C ARG A 113 -2.26 24.02 17.34
N ASP A 114 -3.17 23.22 17.88
CA ASP A 114 -2.95 21.78 18.09
C ASP A 114 -2.66 21.10 16.75
N CYS A 115 -3.47 21.37 15.73
CA CYS A 115 -3.23 20.91 14.37
C CYS A 115 -1.89 21.38 13.79
N LYS A 116 -1.44 22.60 14.09
CA LYS A 116 -0.13 23.07 13.64
C LYS A 116 1.00 22.22 14.23
N GLU A 117 0.90 21.89 15.51
CA GLU A 117 1.87 21.03 16.20
C GLU A 117 1.83 19.62 15.61
N MET A 118 0.64 19.02 15.47
CA MET A 118 0.45 17.69 14.88
C MET A 118 0.96 17.59 13.43
N TYR A 119 0.74 18.61 12.58
CA TYR A 119 1.30 18.60 11.22
C TYR A 119 2.83 18.74 11.22
N SER A 120 3.40 19.45 12.19
CA SER A 120 4.86 19.51 12.36
C SER A 120 5.43 18.16 12.81
N GLU A 121 4.79 17.50 13.78
CA GLU A 121 5.15 16.16 14.25
C GLU A 121 5.04 15.12 13.12
N ALA A 122 3.95 15.16 12.35
CA ALA A 122 3.78 14.32 11.17
C ALA A 122 4.89 14.56 10.14
N MET A 123 5.29 15.81 9.88
CA MET A 123 6.38 16.11 8.96
C MET A 123 7.73 15.53 9.42
N ASP A 124 8.03 15.60 10.71
CA ASP A 124 9.26 15.07 11.28
C ASP A 124 9.24 13.53 11.29
N ALA A 125 8.13 12.91 11.68
CA ALA A 125 7.95 11.47 11.61
C ALA A 125 8.09 10.94 10.17
N LEU A 126 7.47 11.60 9.18
CA LEU A 126 7.60 11.22 7.76
C LEU A 126 9.03 11.34 7.25
N LYS A 127 9.79 12.33 7.74
CA LYS A 127 11.21 12.47 7.40
C LYS A 127 12.04 11.33 7.97
N GLU A 128 11.77 10.90 9.20
CA GLU A 128 12.46 9.77 9.80
C GLU A 128 12.03 8.43 9.16
N ALA A 129 10.76 8.29 8.76
CA ALA A 129 10.30 7.18 7.93
C ALA A 129 11.06 7.09 6.61
N GLU A 130 11.24 8.20 5.88
CA GLU A 130 12.04 8.24 4.65
C GLU A 130 13.47 7.70 4.88
N ARG A 131 14.12 8.12 5.97
CA ARG A 131 15.48 7.67 6.31
C ARG A 131 15.52 6.18 6.66
N ALA A 132 14.56 5.71 7.45
CA ALA A 132 14.46 4.33 7.89
C ALA A 132 14.22 3.39 6.69
N ILE A 133 13.25 3.71 5.82
CA ILE A 133 12.96 2.97 4.59
C ILE A 133 14.17 2.95 3.67
N ASN A 134 14.85 4.10 3.49
CA ASN A 134 16.05 4.16 2.65
C ASN A 134 17.18 3.26 3.18
N SER A 135 17.32 3.18 4.50
CA SER A 135 18.29 2.34 5.21
C SER A 135 17.84 0.88 5.37
N LYS A 136 16.69 0.50 4.78
CA LYS A 136 16.05 -0.82 4.90
C LYS A 136 15.62 -1.20 6.32
N ASN A 137 15.52 -0.23 7.23
CA ASN A 137 14.94 -0.44 8.55
C ASN A 137 13.43 -0.27 8.46
N TYR A 138 12.75 -1.28 7.93
CA TYR A 138 11.33 -1.19 7.60
C TYR A 138 10.41 -1.21 8.83
N MET A 139 10.85 -1.81 9.95
CA MET A 139 10.08 -1.78 11.20
C MET A 139 9.98 -0.35 11.74
N ASP A 140 11.11 0.34 11.91
CA ASP A 140 11.12 1.75 12.32
C ASP A 140 10.41 2.64 11.28
N GLY A 141 10.59 2.35 9.99
CA GLY A 141 9.87 3.06 8.93
C GLY A 141 8.34 2.94 9.07
N ASN A 142 7.85 1.76 9.43
CA ASN A 142 6.43 1.52 9.68
C ASN A 142 5.94 2.25 10.94
N GLU A 143 6.72 2.20 12.03
CA GLU A 143 6.43 2.91 13.28
C GLU A 143 6.31 4.42 13.04
N TYR A 144 7.28 5.03 12.35
CA TYR A 144 7.25 6.44 12.02
C TYR A 144 6.08 6.83 11.09
N LEU A 145 5.73 5.96 10.15
CA LEU A 145 4.56 6.18 9.29
C LEU A 145 3.23 6.12 10.09
N ASN A 146 3.11 5.20 11.06
CA ASN A 146 1.94 5.16 11.95
C ASN A 146 1.89 6.41 12.82
N ALA A 147 3.00 6.81 13.43
CA ALA A 147 3.06 8.03 14.24
C ALA A 147 2.66 9.29 13.43
N ALA A 148 3.08 9.37 12.17
CA ALA A 148 2.65 10.43 11.27
C ALA A 148 1.14 10.37 10.99
N LEU A 149 0.60 9.20 10.66
CA LEU A 149 -0.83 9.01 10.39
C LEU A 149 -1.67 9.36 11.62
N ASP A 150 -1.28 8.90 12.81
CA ASP A 150 -1.95 9.20 14.07
C ASP A 150 -2.01 10.71 14.32
N SER A 151 -0.91 11.42 14.08
CA SER A 151 -0.86 12.89 14.22
C SER A 151 -1.85 13.59 13.27
N ILE A 152 -1.92 13.13 12.01
CA ILE A 152 -2.81 13.69 10.99
C ILE A 152 -4.27 13.45 11.37
N VAL A 153 -4.63 12.19 11.69
CA VAL A 153 -5.99 11.81 12.06
C VAL A 153 -6.42 12.49 13.35
N THR A 154 -5.54 12.57 14.35
CA THR A 154 -5.86 13.24 15.62
C THR A 154 -6.21 14.72 15.41
N CYS A 155 -5.50 15.44 14.53
CA CYS A 155 -5.87 16.81 14.21
C CYS A 155 -7.29 16.88 13.64
N GLU A 156 -7.62 16.03 12.67
CA GLU A 156 -8.92 16.08 11.98
C GLU A 156 -10.09 15.62 12.87
N ASP A 157 -9.89 14.57 13.67
CA ASP A 157 -10.90 14.06 14.60
C ASP A 157 -11.17 15.04 15.75
N SER A 158 -10.15 15.82 16.17
CA SER A 158 -10.28 16.75 17.29
C SER A 158 -11.32 17.86 17.04
N TRP A 159 -11.64 18.17 15.78
CA TRP A 159 -12.68 19.13 15.42
C TRP A 159 -14.09 18.67 15.77
N GLN A 160 -14.29 17.37 15.93
CA GLN A 160 -15.59 16.76 16.23
C GLN A 160 -15.86 16.70 17.74
N GLU A 161 -14.88 17.06 18.58
CA GLU A 161 -15.02 17.09 20.04
C GLU A 161 -16.05 18.13 20.51
N GLU A 162 -16.28 19.20 19.74
CA GLU A 162 -17.29 20.23 20.03
C GLU A 162 -18.36 20.27 18.93
N PRO A 163 -19.65 20.04 19.24
CA PRO A 163 -20.72 20.04 18.25
C PRO A 163 -20.79 21.34 17.44
N GLY A 164 -21.01 21.20 16.13
CA GLY A 164 -21.14 22.33 15.20
C GLY A 164 -19.82 22.83 14.62
N HIS A 165 -18.69 22.23 15.01
CA HIS A 165 -17.39 22.53 14.43
C HIS A 165 -16.98 21.49 13.37
N VAL A 166 -16.27 21.97 12.36
CA VAL A 166 -15.67 21.16 11.29
C VAL A 166 -14.30 21.71 10.98
N SER A 167 -13.40 20.85 10.53
CA SER A 167 -12.07 21.25 10.09
C SER A 167 -12.17 22.33 8.99
N PRO A 168 -11.51 23.49 9.15
CA PRO A 168 -11.46 24.53 8.13
C PRO A 168 -10.46 24.20 7.01
N LEU A 169 -9.80 23.04 7.07
CA LEU A 169 -8.92 22.54 6.01
C LEU A 169 -9.76 21.88 4.90
N PRO A 170 -9.35 22.01 3.63
CA PRO A 170 -10.03 21.31 2.53
C PRO A 170 -9.97 19.79 2.74
N SER A 171 -11.12 19.12 2.68
CA SER A 171 -11.24 17.68 2.94
C SER A 171 -10.38 16.84 2.00
N ASP A 172 -10.23 17.27 0.74
CA ASP A 172 -9.41 16.62 -0.27
C ASP A 172 -7.90 16.68 0.09
N GLN A 173 -7.43 17.73 0.76
CA GLN A 173 -6.02 17.84 1.13
C GLN A 173 -5.63 16.85 2.22
N ASN A 174 -6.48 16.71 3.25
CA ASN A 174 -6.24 15.79 4.36
C ASN A 174 -6.48 14.34 3.97
N GLN A 175 -7.54 14.07 3.20
CA GLN A 175 -7.78 12.74 2.65
C GLN A 175 -6.59 12.25 1.81
N HIS A 176 -6.04 13.08 0.91
CA HIS A 176 -4.87 12.69 0.14
C HIS A 176 -3.62 12.51 1.02
N LEU A 177 -3.46 13.31 2.08
CA LEU A 177 -2.34 13.16 3.01
C LEU A 177 -2.43 11.83 3.77
N GLU A 178 -3.57 11.52 4.35
CA GLU A 178 -3.84 10.25 5.03
C GLU A 178 -3.62 9.06 4.09
N GLN A 179 -4.18 9.11 2.88
CA GLN A 179 -4.01 8.07 1.88
C GLN A 179 -2.53 7.88 1.50
N LEU A 180 -1.74 8.95 1.38
CA LEU A 180 -0.31 8.82 1.09
C LEU A 180 0.46 8.16 2.26
N CYS A 181 0.12 8.48 3.51
CA CYS A 181 0.67 7.79 4.68
C CYS A 181 0.30 6.30 4.67
N GLN A 182 -0.96 5.97 4.40
CA GLN A 182 -1.44 4.59 4.36
C GLN A 182 -0.84 3.79 3.19
N ILE A 183 -0.65 4.39 2.01
CA ILE A 183 0.09 3.78 0.91
C ILE A 183 1.54 3.50 1.34
N GLY A 184 2.19 4.46 2.01
CA GLY A 184 3.52 4.29 2.60
C GLY A 184 3.57 3.11 3.57
N LEU A 185 2.55 2.98 4.44
CA LEU A 185 2.41 1.86 5.38
C LEU A 185 2.26 0.53 4.65
N SER A 186 1.32 0.39 3.72
CA SER A 186 1.13 -0.86 2.97
C SER A 186 2.41 -1.30 2.25
N ILE A 187 3.12 -0.36 1.61
CA ILE A 187 4.39 -0.65 0.94
C ILE A 187 5.44 -1.08 1.96
N THR A 188 5.62 -0.32 3.05
CA THR A 188 6.65 -0.61 4.06
C THR A 188 6.38 -1.94 4.77
N SER A 189 5.13 -2.23 5.10
CA SER A 189 4.69 -3.52 5.65
C SER A 189 5.02 -4.69 4.71
N SER A 190 4.84 -4.51 3.40
CA SER A 190 5.19 -5.54 2.40
C SER A 190 6.70 -5.84 2.31
N LEU A 191 7.55 -4.96 2.85
CA LEU A 191 8.99 -5.12 2.90
C LEU A 191 9.46 -5.76 4.22
N ILE A 192 8.61 -5.80 5.26
CA ILE A 192 8.88 -6.46 6.56
C ILE A 192 8.66 -7.96 6.45
N ALA A 193 7.51 -8.38 5.93
CA ALA A 193 7.24 -9.77 5.63
C ALA A 193 7.76 -10.08 4.23
N PRO A 194 8.73 -10.99 4.03
CA PRO A 194 9.08 -11.45 2.70
C PRO A 194 7.82 -11.99 2.04
N VAL A 195 7.57 -11.53 0.81
CA VAL A 195 6.46 -11.97 -0.01
C VAL A 195 6.47 -13.50 -0.12
N HIS A 196 5.54 -14.18 0.55
CA HIS A 196 5.08 -15.48 0.09
C HIS A 196 4.05 -15.18 -1.00
N LEU A 197 4.47 -15.26 -2.26
CA LEU A 197 3.57 -15.28 -3.42
C LEU A 197 2.93 -16.67 -3.48
N ASP A 198 2.25 -17.09 -2.42
CA ASP A 198 1.61 -18.39 -2.37
C ASP A 198 0.10 -18.18 -2.53
N HIS A 199 -0.30 -18.41 -3.78
CA HIS A 199 -1.57 -18.99 -4.21
C HIS A 199 -2.43 -19.54 -3.07
N ASP A 200 -3.67 -19.06 -2.98
CA ASP A 200 -4.83 -19.65 -2.30
C ASP A 200 -4.59 -20.52 -1.05
N THR A 201 -5.02 -20.03 0.11
CA THR A 201 -5.71 -20.90 1.08
C THR A 201 -6.97 -20.23 1.63
N PRO A 202 -8.12 -20.95 1.68
CA PRO A 202 -9.40 -20.40 2.11
C PRO A 202 -9.56 -20.43 3.64
N ASP A 203 -10.31 -19.45 4.12
CA ASP A 203 -11.06 -19.41 5.39
C ASP A 203 -10.28 -19.35 6.72
N ALA A 204 -10.05 -18.13 7.21
CA ALA A 204 -10.03 -17.87 8.65
C ALA A 204 -11.47 -17.70 9.17
N LYS A 205 -11.97 -18.77 9.78
CA LYS A 205 -13.25 -18.88 10.49
C LYS A 205 -13.43 -17.77 11.55
N PRO A 206 -14.64 -17.19 11.73
CA PRO A 206 -14.87 -16.17 12.76
C PRO A 206 -14.76 -16.75 14.17
N LEU A 207 -14.03 -16.06 15.05
CA LEU A 207 -14.06 -16.31 16.49
C LEU A 207 -15.39 -15.81 17.07
N ILE A 208 -16.26 -16.75 17.43
CA ILE A 208 -17.45 -16.47 18.24
C ILE A 208 -16.98 -16.23 19.68
N MET A 209 -17.14 -15.00 20.18
CA MET A 209 -17.13 -14.74 21.63
C MET A 209 -18.38 -15.38 22.24
N LYS A 210 -18.15 -16.33 23.15
CA LYS A 210 -19.19 -16.84 24.05
C LYS A 210 -19.40 -15.82 25.16
N GLU A 211 -20.63 -15.35 25.32
CA GLU A 211 -21.18 -14.97 26.62
C GLU A 211 -21.75 -16.22 27.31
#